data_AF-A0A7C5EBY2-F1
#
_entry.id   AF-A0A7C5EBY2-F1
#
_cell.length_a   1.000
_cell.length_b   1.000
_cell.length_c   1.000
_cell.angle_alpha   90.00
_cell.angle_beta   90.00
_cell.angle_gamma   90.00
#
_symmetry.space_group_name_H-M   'P 1'
#
loop_
_entity.id
_entity.type
_entity.pdbx_description
1 polymer ?
#
loop_
_entity_poly.entity_id
_entity_poly.type
_entity_poly.pdbx_seq_one_letter_code
_entity_poly.pdbx_strand_id
1 'polypeptide(L)'
;DLDSLAEEEAKQAVARRSLLLSYPPDKDETDLELALDYALERGCHQIRIVAALGGRLDQTLANLVLLTAPRLAERDARLDDGLEEAFFIRQHAAISGAPGDIVSLLPWGAAAEGIVTEGLRWPLRGETLFPERTRGVSNEMLTAQASVRVAQGMLLCVHRRRSFPEAPASG
;
A
#
# COMPACT_ATOMS: atom_id res chain seq x y z
N ASP A 1 -21.25 -2.13 3.57
CA ASP A 1 -22.42 -2.96 3.89
C ASP A 1 -22.09 -4.43 4.08
N LEU A 2 -22.58 -4.99 5.19
CA LEU A 2 -22.56 -6.43 5.48
C LEU A 2 -23.62 -7.22 4.71
N ASP A 3 -24.39 -6.57 3.82
CA ASP A 3 -25.44 -7.21 3.00
C ASP A 3 -24.91 -8.29 2.05
N SER A 4 -23.59 -8.40 1.90
CA SER A 4 -22.93 -9.36 1.01
C SER A 4 -22.33 -10.59 1.72
N LEU A 5 -22.31 -10.65 3.06
CA LEU A 5 -21.82 -11.84 3.77
C LEU A 5 -22.99 -12.77 4.09
N ALA A 6 -23.00 -13.95 3.47
CA ALA A 6 -23.91 -14.99 3.86
C ALA A 6 -23.67 -15.34 5.34
N GLU A 7 -24.72 -15.68 6.09
CA GLU A 7 -24.69 -16.00 7.54
C GLU A 7 -23.60 -17.03 7.92
N GLU A 8 -23.20 -17.89 6.97
CA GLU A 8 -22.13 -18.87 7.09
C GLU A 8 -20.71 -18.27 7.03
N GLU A 9 -20.49 -17.21 6.26
CA GLU A 9 -19.18 -16.55 6.15
C GLU A 9 -18.84 -15.77 7.43
N ALA A 10 -19.84 -15.16 8.06
CA ALA A 10 -19.69 -14.52 9.37
C ALA A 10 -19.30 -15.53 10.46
N LYS A 11 -19.95 -16.71 10.48
CA LYS A 11 -19.60 -17.81 11.40
C LYS A 11 -18.19 -18.34 11.16
N GLN A 12 -17.77 -18.46 9.90
CA GLN A 12 -16.41 -18.90 9.55
C GLN A 12 -15.34 -17.86 9.91
N ALA A 13 -15.63 -16.57 9.77
CA ALA A 13 -14.72 -15.49 10.17
C ALA A 13 -14.46 -15.51 11.68
N VAL A 14 -15.51 -15.64 12.50
CA VAL A 14 -15.39 -15.78 13.97
C VAL A 14 -14.60 -17.04 14.35
N ALA A 15 -14.83 -18.15 13.67
CA ALA A 15 -14.10 -19.40 13.89
C ALA A 15 -12.60 -19.29 13.59
N ARG A 16 -12.19 -18.36 12.70
CA ARG A 16 -10.79 -18.09 12.34
C ARG A 16 -10.12 -17.01 13.19
N ARG A 17 -10.73 -16.60 14.31
CA ARG A 17 -10.29 -15.48 15.19
C ARG A 17 -10.30 -14.11 14.50
N SER A 18 -11.05 -13.94 13.42
CA SER A 18 -11.31 -12.61 12.87
C SER A 18 -12.29 -11.87 13.78
N LEU A 19 -12.01 -10.60 14.06
CA LEU A 19 -12.95 -9.75 14.77
C LEU A 19 -13.97 -9.19 13.78
N LEU A 20 -15.26 -9.44 14.03
CA LEU A 20 -16.34 -8.81 13.30
C LEU A 20 -16.83 -7.58 14.08
N LEU A 21 -16.76 -6.41 13.44
CA LEU A 21 -17.37 -5.18 13.94
C LEU A 21 -18.52 -4.81 13.03
N SER A 22 -19.69 -4.57 13.62
CA SER A 22 -20.87 -4.11 12.90
C SER A 22 -21.10 -2.64 13.24
N TYR A 23 -21.30 -1.83 12.20
CA TYR A 23 -21.59 -0.41 12.32
C TYR A 23 -22.90 -0.10 11.56
N PRO A 24 -23.69 0.91 12.00
CA PRO A 24 -24.98 1.24 11.36
C PRO A 24 -24.83 1.63 9.88
N PRO A 25 -25.78 1.33 8.98
CA PRO A 25 -25.67 1.68 7.56
C PRO A 25 -25.70 3.20 7.28
N ASP A 26 -26.31 3.99 8.16
CA ASP A 26 -26.48 5.46 8.00
C ASP A 26 -25.27 6.29 8.48
N LYS A 27 -24.05 5.76 8.36
CA LYS A 27 -22.82 6.46 8.77
C LYS A 27 -22.14 7.11 7.58
N ASP A 28 -21.55 8.28 7.80
CA ASP A 28 -20.89 9.08 6.76
C ASP A 28 -19.51 8.50 6.36
N GLU A 29 -18.95 7.60 7.18
CA GLU A 29 -17.65 6.96 6.97
C GLU A 29 -17.73 5.63 6.22
N THR A 30 -16.77 5.41 5.32
CA THR A 30 -16.64 4.12 4.63
C THR A 30 -16.26 2.98 5.58
N ASP A 31 -16.59 1.75 5.23
CA ASP A 31 -16.23 0.58 6.06
C ASP A 31 -14.71 0.45 6.29
N LEU A 32 -13.89 0.83 5.30
CA LEU A 32 -12.42 0.82 5.44
C LEU A 32 -11.93 1.90 6.42
N GLU A 33 -12.55 3.08 6.41
CA GLU A 33 -12.19 4.16 7.32
C GLU A 33 -12.41 3.76 8.79
N LEU A 34 -13.54 3.11 9.08
CA LEU A 34 -13.83 2.62 10.43
C LEU A 34 -12.90 1.48 10.84
N ALA A 35 -12.57 0.58 9.92
CA ALA A 35 -11.60 -0.48 10.18
C ALA A 35 -10.20 0.08 10.50
N LEU A 36 -9.80 1.14 9.81
CA LEU A 36 -8.55 1.86 10.07
C LEU A 36 -8.56 2.52 11.45
N ASP A 37 -9.62 3.26 11.78
CA ASP A 37 -9.76 3.91 13.08
C ASP A 37 -9.71 2.90 14.23
N TYR A 38 -10.42 1.79 14.06
CA TYR A 38 -10.39 0.71 15.02
C TYR A 38 -8.98 0.12 15.24
N ALA A 39 -8.23 -0.08 14.15
CA ALA A 39 -6.85 -0.55 14.25
C ALA A 39 -5.96 0.46 14.97
N LEU A 40 -6.16 1.76 14.73
CA LEU A 40 -5.41 2.84 15.36
C LEU A 40 -5.70 2.94 16.85
N GLU A 41 -6.97 2.84 17.26
CA GLU A 41 -7.38 2.83 18.67
C GLU A 41 -6.74 1.69 19.48
N ARG A 42 -6.48 0.56 18.81
CA ARG A 42 -5.76 -0.58 19.41
C ARG A 42 -4.24 -0.44 19.40
N GLY A 43 -3.71 0.67 18.91
CA GLY A 43 -2.27 0.92 18.85
C GLY A 43 -1.54 0.12 17.76
N CYS A 44 -2.25 -0.39 16.74
CA CYS A 44 -1.59 -1.09 15.64
C CYS A 44 -0.63 -0.14 14.89
N HIS A 45 0.62 -0.55 14.75
CA HIS A 45 1.62 0.17 13.96
C HIS A 45 1.71 -0.32 12.52
N GLN A 46 1.50 -1.62 12.30
CA GLN A 46 1.49 -2.24 10.98
C GLN A 46 0.05 -2.59 10.61
N ILE A 47 -0.40 -2.08 9.47
CA ILE A 47 -1.76 -2.28 8.96
C ILE A 47 -1.65 -2.75 7.52
N ARG A 48 -2.20 -3.93 7.23
CA ARG A 48 -2.27 -4.52 5.89
C ARG A 48 -3.72 -4.61 5.48
N ILE A 49 -4.07 -3.92 4.41
CA ILE A 49 -5.42 -3.89 3.86
C ILE A 49 -5.40 -4.75 2.59
N VAL A 50 -6.05 -5.90 2.67
CA VAL A 50 -6.18 -6.84 1.55
C VAL A 50 -7.47 -6.58 0.79
N ALA A 51 -7.55 -7.07 -0.46
CA ALA A 51 -8.72 -6.88 -1.35
C ALA A 51 -9.11 -5.42 -1.59
N ALA A 52 -8.14 -4.50 -1.49
CA ALA A 52 -8.32 -3.06 -1.65
C ALA A 52 -7.65 -2.49 -2.92
N LEU A 53 -7.04 -3.35 -3.73
CA LEU A 53 -6.45 -3.04 -5.04
C LEU A 53 -7.24 -3.76 -6.15
N GLY A 54 -7.49 -3.05 -7.26
CA GLY A 54 -8.06 -3.64 -8.48
C GLY A 54 -9.58 -3.55 -8.61
N GLY A 55 -10.11 -3.97 -9.77
CA GLY A 55 -11.54 -3.93 -10.10
C GLY A 55 -12.05 -2.51 -10.34
N ARG A 56 -12.41 -1.81 -9.27
CA ARG A 56 -12.96 -0.45 -9.30
C ARG A 56 -11.88 0.58 -9.00
N LEU A 57 -11.53 1.36 -10.03
CA LEU A 57 -10.48 2.39 -9.95
C LEU A 57 -10.80 3.47 -8.91
N ASP A 58 -12.05 3.92 -8.86
CA ASP A 58 -12.52 4.92 -7.90
C ASP A 58 -12.35 4.44 -6.45
N GLN A 59 -12.68 3.18 -6.16
CA GLN A 59 -12.45 2.59 -4.84
C GLN A 59 -10.97 2.47 -4.50
N THR A 60 -10.15 2.05 -5.46
CA THR A 60 -8.68 1.98 -5.26
C THR A 60 -8.12 3.36 -4.91
N LEU A 61 -8.52 4.40 -5.63
CA LEU A 61 -8.11 5.78 -5.36
C LEU A 61 -8.61 6.27 -4.00
N ALA A 62 -9.86 5.99 -3.63
CA ALA A 62 -10.40 6.34 -2.32
C ALA A 62 -9.60 5.67 -1.18
N ASN A 63 -9.28 4.38 -1.32
CA ASN A 63 -8.47 3.65 -0.35
C ASN A 63 -7.06 4.25 -0.20
N LEU A 64 -6.43 4.64 -1.31
CA LEU A 64 -5.13 5.34 -1.27
C LEU A 64 -5.25 6.70 -0.56
N VAL A 65 -6.29 7.48 -0.86
CA VAL A 65 -6.52 8.77 -0.18
C VAL A 65 -6.64 8.59 1.33
N LEU A 66 -7.33 7.55 1.81
CA LEU A 66 -7.44 7.26 3.25
C LEU A 66 -6.06 7.06 3.90
N LEU A 67 -5.11 6.42 3.23
CA LEU A 67 -3.75 6.22 3.74
C LEU A 67 -2.94 7.52 3.87
N THR A 68 -3.39 8.62 3.27
CA THR A 68 -2.75 9.93 3.42
C THR A 68 -3.15 10.68 4.68
N ALA A 69 -4.13 10.17 5.45
CA ALA A 69 -4.61 10.81 6.66
C ALA A 69 -3.48 11.05 7.68
N PRO A 70 -3.41 12.21 8.36
CA PRO A 70 -2.36 12.52 9.33
C PRO A 70 -2.22 11.49 10.45
N ARG A 71 -3.34 10.90 10.90
CA ARG A 71 -3.37 9.83 11.91
C ARG A 71 -2.57 8.57 11.52
N LEU A 72 -2.31 8.37 10.23
CA LEU A 72 -1.52 7.27 9.69
C LEU A 72 -0.06 7.65 9.39
N ALA A 73 0.36 8.89 9.62
CA ALA A 73 1.69 9.37 9.21
C ALA A 73 2.87 8.60 9.83
N GLU A 74 2.67 8.06 11.04
CA GLU A 74 3.67 7.25 11.77
C GLU A 74 3.34 5.74 11.77
N ARG A 75 2.47 5.31 10.85
CA ARG A 75 1.98 3.93 10.75
C ARG A 75 2.47 3.31 9.43
N ASP A 76 2.81 2.02 9.47
CA ASP A 76 3.10 1.23 8.28
C ASP A 76 1.80 0.64 7.73
N ALA A 77 1.02 1.51 7.06
CA ALA A 77 -0.25 1.15 6.45
C ALA A 77 -0.08 0.91 4.94
N ARG A 78 -0.53 -0.26 4.45
CA ARG A 78 -0.37 -0.68 3.06
C ARG A 78 -1.63 -1.31 2.51
N LEU A 79 -1.89 -1.07 1.23
CA LEU A 79 -2.76 -1.93 0.43
C LEU A 79 -1.87 -3.05 -0.13
N ASP A 80 -2.29 -4.32 -0.02
CA ASP A 80 -1.50 -5.46 -0.51
C ASP A 80 -2.43 -6.57 -1.01
N ASP A 81 -2.27 -6.99 -2.27
CA ASP A 81 -3.01 -8.10 -2.86
C ASP A 81 -2.15 -9.37 -3.04
N GLY A 82 -0.91 -9.35 -2.52
CA GLY A 82 0.08 -10.42 -2.68
C GLY A 82 0.98 -10.25 -3.90
N LEU A 83 0.49 -9.63 -4.98
CA LEU A 83 1.29 -9.33 -6.17
C LEU A 83 1.80 -7.88 -6.14
N GLU A 84 0.95 -6.95 -5.76
CA GLU A 84 1.23 -5.53 -5.65
C GLU A 84 0.99 -5.05 -4.21
N GLU A 85 1.89 -4.21 -3.73
CA GLU A 85 1.66 -3.40 -2.53
C GLU A 85 1.76 -1.91 -2.86
N ALA A 86 0.92 -1.11 -2.20
CA ALA A 86 0.91 0.34 -2.33
C ALA A 86 0.90 1.00 -0.93
N PHE A 87 1.80 1.97 -0.73
CA PHE A 87 1.95 2.67 0.55
C PHE A 87 2.62 4.04 0.38
N PHE A 88 2.51 4.89 1.39
CA PHE A 88 3.07 6.25 1.34
C PHE A 88 4.39 6.36 2.09
N ILE A 89 5.35 7.06 1.49
CA ILE A 89 6.66 7.38 2.05
C ILE A 89 6.71 8.88 2.33
N ARG A 90 6.88 9.24 3.61
CA ARG A 90 6.96 10.65 4.07
C ARG A 90 8.37 11.09 4.45
N GLN A 91 9.25 10.14 4.77
CA GLN A 91 10.64 10.41 5.13
C GLN A 91 11.58 9.32 4.58
N HIS A 92 11.32 8.07 4.98
CA HIS A 92 12.10 6.93 4.52
C HIS A 92 11.25 5.67 4.50
N ALA A 93 11.61 4.73 3.62
CA ALA A 93 11.09 3.38 3.63
C ALA A 93 12.14 2.39 3.13
N ALA A 94 12.10 1.18 3.69
CA ALA A 94 12.75 0.00 3.13
C ALA A 94 11.72 -0.83 2.38
N ILE A 95 12.12 -1.36 1.23
CA ILE A 95 11.30 -2.21 0.37
C ILE A 95 12.01 -3.56 0.33
N SER A 96 11.31 -4.60 0.79
CA SER A 96 11.79 -5.97 0.72
C SER A 96 11.11 -6.66 -0.44
N GLY A 97 11.90 -7.29 -1.31
CA GLY A 97 11.42 -7.94 -2.52
C GLY A 97 12.49 -8.86 -3.09
N ALA A 98 12.51 -8.99 -4.42
CA ALA A 98 13.48 -9.77 -5.17
C ALA A 98 14.06 -8.94 -6.33
N PRO A 99 15.27 -9.29 -6.81
CA PRO A 99 15.79 -8.74 -8.05
C PRO A 99 14.79 -8.91 -9.21
N GLY A 100 14.52 -7.84 -9.93
CA GLY A 100 13.54 -7.80 -11.02
C GLY A 100 12.12 -7.41 -10.60
N ASP A 101 11.85 -7.21 -9.30
CA ASP A 101 10.62 -6.56 -8.86
C ASP A 101 10.58 -5.10 -9.32
N ILE A 102 9.38 -4.58 -9.53
CA ILE A 102 9.17 -3.22 -10.05
C ILE A 102 8.74 -2.30 -8.92
N VAL A 103 9.44 -1.17 -8.76
CA VAL A 103 9.13 -0.12 -7.81
C VAL A 103 8.83 1.17 -8.56
N SER A 104 7.62 1.70 -8.38
CA SER A 104 7.21 3.00 -8.89
C SER A 104 7.06 4.00 -7.76
N LEU A 105 7.68 5.17 -7.90
CA LEU A 105 7.58 6.28 -6.96
C LEU A 105 6.83 7.44 -7.63
N LEU A 106 5.65 7.76 -7.11
CA LEU A 106 4.82 8.85 -7.61
C LEU A 106 4.69 9.94 -6.54
N PRO A 107 5.07 11.20 -6.83
CA PRO A 107 4.81 12.31 -5.92
C PRO A 107 3.30 12.50 -5.73
N TRP A 108 2.87 12.68 -4.49
CA TRP A 108 1.45 12.79 -4.14
C TRP A 108 1.10 14.16 -3.58
N GLY A 109 0.10 14.82 -4.16
CA GLY A 109 -0.40 16.14 -3.76
C GLY A 109 0.48 17.32 -4.21
N ALA A 110 1.80 17.20 -4.10
CA ALA A 110 2.78 18.20 -4.54
C ALA A 110 4.07 17.52 -5.02
N ALA A 111 5.05 18.32 -5.47
CA ALA A 111 6.38 17.81 -5.78
C ALA A 111 7.05 17.18 -4.54
N ALA A 112 7.84 16.13 -4.78
CA ALA A 112 8.64 15.47 -3.75
C ALA A 112 10.12 15.71 -4.06
N GLU A 113 10.87 16.22 -3.08
CA GLU A 113 12.22 16.76 -3.26
C GLU A 113 13.27 16.00 -2.47
N GLY A 114 14.52 16.06 -2.94
CA GLY A 114 15.66 15.45 -2.27
C GLY A 114 15.56 13.93 -2.19
N ILE A 115 15.03 13.29 -3.25
CA ILE A 115 14.77 11.86 -3.24
C ILE A 115 16.06 11.09 -3.48
N VAL A 116 16.39 10.17 -2.58
CA VAL A 116 17.55 9.29 -2.69
C VAL A 116 17.08 7.85 -2.64
N THR A 117 17.51 7.04 -3.59
CA THR A 117 17.17 5.62 -3.64
C THR A 117 18.39 4.73 -3.80
N GLU A 118 18.39 3.58 -3.14
CA GLU A 118 19.42 2.55 -3.29
C GLU A 118 18.78 1.20 -3.62
N GLY A 119 19.56 0.29 -4.20
CA GLY A 119 19.07 -1.03 -4.61
C GLY A 119 18.17 -1.03 -5.83
N LEU A 120 18.07 0.10 -6.55
CA LEU A 120 17.27 0.26 -7.77
C LEU A 120 18.14 0.51 -9.01
N ARG A 121 17.68 0.06 -10.18
CA ARG A 121 18.37 0.14 -11.47
C ARG A 121 18.61 1.58 -11.92
N TRP A 122 17.63 2.46 -11.71
CA TRP A 122 17.73 3.89 -12.02
C TRP A 122 17.69 4.69 -10.72
N PRO A 123 18.82 4.82 -10.00
CA PRO A 123 18.83 5.44 -8.69
C PRO A 123 18.58 6.96 -8.79
N LEU A 124 17.79 7.47 -7.86
CA LEU A 124 17.69 8.89 -7.55
C LEU A 124 18.78 9.26 -6.53
N ARG A 125 19.42 10.41 -6.73
CA ARG A 125 20.55 10.97 -5.97
C ARG A 125 20.26 12.41 -5.54
N GLY A 126 19.04 12.67 -5.09
CA GLY A 126 18.58 13.96 -4.58
C GLY A 126 17.66 14.73 -5.52
N GLU A 127 17.14 14.11 -6.57
CA GLU A 127 16.27 14.80 -7.51
C GLU A 127 14.85 15.02 -6.97
N THR A 128 14.15 15.91 -7.66
CA THR A 128 12.74 16.20 -7.47
C THR A 128 11.90 15.39 -8.46
N LEU A 129 10.81 14.79 -7.96
CA LEU A 129 9.73 14.25 -8.79
C LEU A 129 8.54 15.21 -8.75
N PHE A 130 7.95 15.45 -9.92
CA PHE A 130 6.82 16.37 -10.10
C PHE A 130 5.54 15.59 -10.48
N PRO A 131 4.36 15.95 -9.95
CA PRO A 131 3.10 15.23 -10.22
C PRO A 131 2.72 15.12 -11.70
N GLU A 132 3.08 16.10 -12.52
CA GLU A 132 2.79 16.14 -13.95
C GLU A 132 3.82 15.40 -14.82
N ARG A 133 4.78 14.69 -14.21
CA ARG A 133 5.85 13.96 -14.89
C ARG A 133 5.90 12.51 -14.42
N THR A 134 6.21 11.60 -15.34
CA THR A 134 6.24 10.16 -15.07
C THR A 134 7.63 9.63 -14.68
N ARG A 135 8.58 10.52 -14.38
CA ARG A 135 9.89 10.13 -13.87
C ARG A 135 9.70 9.43 -12.52
N GLY A 136 10.33 8.27 -12.34
CA GLY A 136 10.24 7.48 -11.09
C GLY A 136 9.28 6.28 -11.17
N VAL A 137 8.50 6.17 -12.25
CA VAL A 137 7.66 4.99 -12.52
C VAL A 137 8.50 3.85 -13.11
N SER A 138 8.16 2.63 -12.72
CA SER A 138 8.74 1.37 -13.24
C SER A 138 10.25 1.22 -13.06
N ASN A 139 10.77 1.55 -11.89
CA ASN A 139 12.15 1.23 -11.52
C ASN A 139 12.28 -0.27 -11.20
N GLU A 140 13.48 -0.83 -11.34
CA GLU A 140 13.70 -2.26 -11.11
C GLU A 140 14.60 -2.48 -9.90
N MET A 141 14.20 -3.35 -8.98
CA MET A 141 15.04 -3.78 -7.87
C MET A 141 16.23 -4.61 -8.37
N LEU A 142 17.44 -4.25 -7.95
CA LEU A 142 18.67 -4.97 -8.29
C LEU A 142 19.03 -6.04 -7.24
N THR A 143 18.51 -5.90 -6.02
CA THR A 143 18.77 -6.81 -4.89
C THR A 143 17.46 -7.13 -4.17
N ALA A 144 17.51 -7.95 -3.13
CA ALA A 144 16.33 -8.26 -2.31
C ALA A 144 15.84 -7.08 -1.45
N GLN A 145 16.61 -5.98 -1.40
CA GLN A 145 16.26 -4.78 -0.66
C GLN A 145 16.47 -3.53 -1.50
N ALA A 146 15.54 -2.59 -1.39
CA ALA A 146 15.69 -1.22 -1.87
C ALA A 146 15.37 -0.24 -0.74
N SER A 147 15.99 0.93 -0.77
CA SER A 147 15.74 2.02 0.18
C SER A 147 15.29 3.26 -0.58
N VAL A 148 14.37 4.00 0.02
CA VAL A 148 13.89 5.28 -0.49
C VAL A 148 13.90 6.27 0.65
N ARG A 149 14.47 7.45 0.41
CA ARG A 149 14.39 8.61 1.30
C ARG A 149 13.85 9.79 0.51
N VAL A 150 13.06 10.61 1.17
CA VAL A 150 12.52 11.87 0.63
C VAL A 150 12.74 12.96 1.67
N ALA A 151 13.25 14.11 1.24
CA ALA A 151 13.53 15.22 2.14
C ALA A 151 12.27 16.06 2.39
N GLN A 152 11.47 16.29 1.34
CA GLN A 152 10.23 17.05 1.41
C GLN A 152 9.17 16.45 0.49
N GLY A 153 7.90 16.57 0.89
CA GLY A 153 6.78 16.01 0.16
C GLY A 153 6.48 14.55 0.55
N MET A 154 5.69 13.89 -0.28
CA MET A 154 5.21 12.53 -0.03
C MET A 154 5.21 11.75 -1.33
N LEU A 155 5.63 10.48 -1.25
CA LEU A 155 5.63 9.57 -2.39
C LEU A 155 4.62 8.46 -2.15
N LEU A 156 3.76 8.19 -3.13
CA LEU A 156 3.13 6.90 -3.28
C LEU A 156 4.19 5.93 -3.84
N CYS A 157 4.49 4.89 -3.10
CA CYS A 157 5.28 3.76 -3.57
C CYS A 157 4.34 2.65 -3.99
N VAL A 158 4.49 2.17 -5.23
CA VAL A 158 3.85 0.94 -5.72
C VAL A 158 4.96 -0.07 -6.00
N HIS A 159 4.95 -1.17 -5.26
CA HIS A 159 5.89 -2.26 -5.42
C HIS A 159 5.16 -3.48 -5.98
N ARG A 160 5.50 -3.84 -7.22
CA ARG A 160 4.98 -5.00 -7.93
C ARG A 160 6.00 -6.13 -7.89
N ARG A 161 5.64 -7.18 -7.18
CA ARG A 161 6.42 -8.41 -7.06
C ARG A 161 6.35 -9.18 -8.37
N ARG A 162 7.47 -9.77 -8.77
CA ARG A 162 7.48 -10.67 -9.91
C ARG A 162 6.75 -11.94 -9.51
N SER A 163 5.74 -12.33 -10.31
CA SER A 163 5.15 -13.65 -10.17
C SER A 163 6.24 -14.69 -10.43
N PHE A 164 6.51 -15.57 -9.46
CA PHE A 164 7.33 -16.74 -9.74
C PHE A 164 6.67 -17.52 -10.89
N PRO A 165 7.42 -17.97 -11.91
CA PRO A 165 6.86 -18.96 -12.82
C PRO A 165 6.41 -20.16 -11.98
N GLU A 166 5.18 -20.65 -12.19
CA GLU A 166 4.75 -21.93 -11.64
C GLU A 166 5.87 -22.95 -11.91
N ALA A 167 6.26 -23.69 -10.86
CA ALA A 167 7.17 -24.81 -11.05
C ALA A 167 6.61 -25.69 -12.18
N PRO A 168 7.44 -26.12 -13.16
CA PRO A 168 6.95 -26.97 -14.23
C PRO A 168 6.25 -28.16 -13.58
N ALA A 169 4.99 -28.40 -13.97
CA ALA A 169 4.23 -29.53 -13.49
C ALA A 169 5.09 -30.77 -13.66
N SER A 170 5.45 -31.41 -12.54
CA SER A 170 6.19 -32.67 -12.54
C SER A 170 5.39 -33.66 -13.39
N GLY A 171 5.93 -33.99 -14.56
CA GLY A 171 5.40 -35.01 -15.46
C GLY A 171 5.65 -36.43 -14.94
#